data_AF-A0A358DRT9-F1
#
_entry.id   AF-A0A358DRT9-F1
#
_cell.length_a   1.000
_cell.length_b   1.000
_cell.length_c   1.000
_cell.angle_alpha   90.00
_cell.angle_beta   90.00
_cell.angle_gamma   90.00
#
_symmetry.space_group_name_H-M   'P 1'
#
loop_
_entity.id
_entity.type
_entity.pdbx_description
1 polymer ?
#
loop_
_entity_poly.entity_id
_entity_poly.type
_entity_poly.pdbx_seq_one_letter_code
_entity_poly.pdbx_strand_id
1 'polypeptide(L)'
;LEGLSALWIQRFDREEKGNDMNVKRFMMIAGGAALLTTTVAQADFLGLSADIVGTDLADDGTWTARIYADLSAGSRLDAIYGNADNPLLMGTSSSLYQNTFGGDTSASINPALYAAFDSLRYDSWVTIGLEDQGSNALASIGINFGADSISSSDGSWYITPDDAQGQEIGGRVLIAQFTSYGYDSVLSGSISMQGKNADGSNWSAESVSYEFALPAPGALALLGLAGFAGRRRRRA
;
A
#
# COMPACT_ATOMS: atom_id res chain seq x y z
N LEU A 1 46.17 66.56 9.31
CA LEU A 1 45.31 65.49 8.76
C LEU A 1 46.12 64.20 8.86
N GLU A 2 46.38 63.72 10.08
CA GLU A 2 45.48 62.93 10.96
C GLU A 2 45.67 61.42 10.67
N GLY A 3 45.99 60.63 11.70
CA GLY A 3 45.71 59.19 11.70
C GLY A 3 46.83 58.23 12.15
N LEU A 4 47.02 58.10 13.47
CA LEU A 4 47.61 56.92 14.13
C LEU A 4 46.53 55.82 14.29
N SER A 5 46.89 54.53 14.19
CA SER A 5 46.37 53.40 15.01
C SER A 5 46.85 52.06 14.42
N ALA A 6 47.69 51.28 15.12
CA ALA A 6 47.34 50.36 16.22
C ALA A 6 46.48 49.16 15.75
N LEU A 7 47.16 48.16 15.19
CA LEU A 7 46.64 46.81 14.91
C LEU A 7 46.66 45.98 16.22
N TRP A 8 45.52 45.95 16.91
CA TRP A 8 45.19 44.94 17.92
C TRP A 8 43.69 44.67 17.82
N ILE A 9 43.29 43.54 17.24
CA ILE A 9 41.90 43.05 17.34
C ILE A 9 41.94 41.60 17.83
N GLN A 10 41.17 41.44 18.91
CA GLN A 10 41.08 40.31 19.81
C GLN A 10 40.54 39.05 19.14
N ARG A 11 41.17 37.94 19.55
CA ARG A 11 40.69 36.57 19.48
C ARG A 11 39.35 36.45 20.23
N PHE A 12 38.27 36.26 19.49
CA PHE A 12 36.99 35.78 20.02
C PHE A 12 36.91 34.27 19.79
N ASP A 13 37.26 33.50 20.81
CA ASP A 13 36.83 32.12 20.93
C ASP A 13 35.31 32.12 21.21
N ARG A 14 34.53 31.52 20.33
CA ARG A 14 33.12 31.20 20.57
C ARG A 14 32.86 29.75 20.20
N GLU A 15 33.07 28.87 21.18
CA GLU A 15 32.27 27.65 21.29
C GLU A 15 30.83 28.06 21.57
N GLU A 16 29.87 27.53 20.81
CA GLU A 16 28.66 26.96 21.41
C GLU A 16 27.94 26.01 20.43
N LYS A 17 27.92 24.75 20.87
CA LYS A 17 26.77 23.85 20.98
C LYS A 17 26.19 23.23 19.71
N GLY A 18 26.29 21.90 19.71
CA GLY A 18 25.64 21.00 18.77
C GLY A 18 24.13 21.11 18.78
N ASN A 19 23.58 20.70 17.64
CA ASN A 19 22.21 20.27 17.52
C ASN A 19 22.25 18.93 16.80
N ASP A 20 22.26 17.86 17.60
CA ASP A 20 21.98 16.50 17.13
C ASP A 20 20.58 16.53 16.51
N MET A 21 20.51 16.50 15.18
CA MET A 21 19.25 16.37 14.48
C MET A 21 18.70 14.96 14.69
N ASN A 22 17.74 14.89 15.60
CA ASN A 22 16.81 13.78 15.76
C ASN A 22 15.96 13.64 14.48
N VAL A 23 16.37 12.76 13.57
CA VAL A 23 15.62 12.43 12.34
C VAL A 23 14.41 11.59 12.74
N LYS A 24 13.33 12.27 13.13
CA LYS A 24 12.02 11.66 13.31
C LYS A 24 11.48 11.29 11.93
N ARG A 25 11.42 9.99 11.66
CA ARG A 25 10.75 9.39 10.49
C ARG A 25 9.32 9.93 10.40
N PHE A 26 9.06 10.74 9.38
CA PHE A 26 7.73 11.25 9.05
C PHE A 26 7.15 10.31 7.99
N MET A 27 6.23 9.43 8.38
CA MET A 27 5.41 8.69 7.42
C MET A 27 4.37 9.67 6.85
N MET A 28 4.50 9.98 5.55
CA MET A 28 3.46 10.68 4.79
C MET A 28 2.53 9.64 4.17
N ILE A 29 1.24 9.73 4.44
CA ILE A 29 0.19 9.01 3.71
C ILE A 29 -0.04 9.77 2.40
N ALA A 30 0.47 9.25 1.28
CA ALA A 30 0.13 9.71 -0.06
C ALA A 30 -1.10 8.91 -0.53
N GLY A 31 -2.27 9.57 -0.54
CA GLY A 31 -3.50 8.98 -1.07
C GLY A 31 -3.43 8.88 -2.60
N GLY A 32 -3.44 7.64 -3.11
CA GLY A 32 -3.63 7.36 -4.54
C GLY A 32 -5.08 7.61 -4.95
N ALA A 33 -5.28 8.13 -6.18
CA ALA A 33 -6.61 8.37 -6.72
C ALA A 33 -7.29 7.04 -7.08
N ALA A 34 -8.39 6.70 -6.42
CA ALA A 34 -9.21 5.54 -6.74
C ALA A 34 -10.16 5.85 -7.91
N LEU A 35 -10.06 5.10 -9.00
CA LEU A 35 -11.03 5.12 -10.11
C LEU A 35 -12.15 4.13 -9.79
N LEU A 36 -13.32 4.65 -9.41
CA LEU A 36 -14.50 3.84 -9.10
C LEU A 36 -15.27 3.51 -10.39
N THR A 37 -15.23 2.25 -10.82
CA THR A 37 -16.15 1.74 -11.85
C THR A 37 -17.33 1.05 -11.16
N THR A 38 -18.55 1.56 -11.39
CA THR A 38 -19.77 1.07 -10.73
C THR A 38 -20.29 -0.18 -11.44
N THR A 39 -19.93 -1.36 -10.96
CA THR A 39 -20.72 -2.58 -11.15
C THR A 39 -21.72 -2.72 -9.99
N VAL A 40 -22.82 -3.43 -10.21
CA VAL A 40 -23.90 -3.60 -9.24
C VAL A 40 -23.41 -4.40 -8.02
N ALA A 41 -22.87 -3.70 -7.02
CA ALA A 41 -22.54 -4.28 -5.72
C ALA A 41 -23.84 -4.67 -5.00
N GLN A 42 -24.07 -5.97 -4.84
CA GLN A 42 -25.11 -6.45 -3.93
C GLN A 42 -24.54 -6.37 -2.51
N ALA A 43 -24.68 -5.17 -1.93
CA ALA A 43 -24.51 -4.78 -0.52
C ALA A 43 -23.21 -5.24 0.18
N ASP A 44 -22.41 -4.26 0.59
CA ASP A 44 -21.28 -4.29 1.53
C ASP A 44 -19.85 -4.37 0.98
N PHE A 45 -19.64 -4.73 -0.28
CA PHE A 45 -18.38 -4.38 -0.95
C PHE A 45 -18.47 -2.94 -1.50
N LEU A 46 -17.51 -2.09 -1.12
CA LEU A 46 -17.53 -0.65 -1.43
C LEU A 46 -16.51 -0.25 -2.51
N GLY A 47 -15.45 -1.04 -2.70
CA GLY A 47 -14.42 -0.77 -3.68
C GLY A 47 -13.07 -1.36 -3.32
N LEU A 48 -12.07 -1.07 -4.16
CA LEU A 48 -10.66 -1.36 -3.88
C LEU A 48 -9.93 -0.06 -3.62
N SER A 49 -9.05 -0.07 -2.62
CA SER A 49 -8.20 1.06 -2.26
C SER A 49 -6.75 0.62 -2.11
N ALA A 50 -5.82 1.57 -2.14
CA ALA A 50 -4.41 1.30 -1.88
C ALA A 50 -3.75 2.39 -1.04
N ASP A 51 -2.91 1.95 -0.09
CA ASP A 51 -2.00 2.81 0.66
C ASP A 51 -0.58 2.67 0.10
N ILE A 52 0.04 3.79 -0.28
CA ILE A 52 1.46 3.81 -0.64
C ILE A 52 2.29 3.72 0.65
N VAL A 53 3.10 2.68 0.77
CA VAL A 53 4.00 2.45 1.92
C VAL A 53 5.26 3.30 1.77
N GLY A 54 5.81 3.37 0.55
CA GLY A 54 6.96 4.21 0.23
C GLY A 54 7.71 3.77 -1.01
N THR A 55 8.83 4.44 -1.29
CA THR A 55 9.75 4.12 -2.39
C THR A 55 11.10 3.67 -1.82
N ASP A 56 11.83 2.86 -2.59
CA ASP A 56 13.21 2.44 -2.30
C ASP A 56 13.36 1.70 -0.97
N LEU A 57 12.29 1.02 -0.53
CA LEU A 57 12.25 0.31 0.74
C LEU A 57 12.76 -1.13 0.62
N ALA A 58 12.44 -1.81 -0.50
CA ALA A 58 12.88 -3.17 -0.77
C ALA A 58 14.22 -3.21 -1.52
N ASP A 59 14.34 -2.37 -2.53
CA ASP A 59 15.46 -2.25 -3.47
C ASP A 59 15.38 -0.88 -4.17
N ASP A 60 16.47 -0.44 -4.77
CA ASP A 60 16.52 0.84 -5.50
C ASP A 60 15.57 0.82 -6.70
N GLY A 61 14.80 1.89 -6.88
CA GLY A 61 13.85 1.99 -8.00
C GLY A 61 12.55 1.24 -7.78
N THR A 62 12.23 0.86 -6.54
CA THR A 62 10.97 0.18 -6.20
C THR A 62 9.98 1.10 -5.50
N TRP A 63 8.69 0.77 -5.57
CA TRP A 63 7.67 1.35 -4.69
C TRP A 63 6.73 0.27 -4.16
N THR A 64 6.35 0.41 -2.89
CA THR A 64 5.51 -0.56 -2.19
C THR A 64 4.13 0.02 -1.92
N ALA A 65 3.10 -0.76 -2.21
CA ALA A 65 1.71 -0.43 -1.88
C ALA A 65 0.98 -1.61 -1.24
N ARG A 66 0.04 -1.28 -0.36
CA ARG A 66 -0.90 -2.22 0.25
C ARG A 66 -2.27 -2.02 -0.36
N ILE A 67 -2.84 -3.08 -0.90
CA ILE A 67 -4.13 -3.08 -1.57
C ILE A 67 -5.17 -3.65 -0.61
N TYR A 68 -6.34 -3.01 -0.54
CA TYR A 68 -7.43 -3.38 0.36
C TYR A 68 -8.74 -3.56 -0.39
N ALA A 69 -9.58 -4.44 0.14
CA ALA A 69 -11.02 -4.46 -0.13
C ALA A 69 -11.72 -3.59 0.90
N ASP A 70 -12.43 -2.55 0.44
CA ASP A 70 -13.23 -1.67 1.30
C ASP A 70 -14.60 -2.29 1.52
N LEU A 71 -14.99 -2.46 2.79
CA LEU A 71 -16.20 -3.17 3.20
C LEU A 71 -17.04 -2.31 4.16
N SER A 72 -18.35 -2.55 4.17
CA SER A 72 -19.24 -2.05 5.23
C SER A 72 -18.79 -2.56 6.61
N ALA A 73 -19.10 -1.78 7.65
CA ALA A 73 -18.81 -2.19 9.02
C ALA A 73 -19.56 -3.49 9.41
N GLY A 74 -18.84 -4.42 10.02
CA GLY A 74 -19.24 -5.77 10.39
C GLY A 74 -19.13 -6.81 9.26
N SER A 75 -18.72 -6.41 8.05
CA SER A 75 -18.66 -7.29 6.90
C SER A 75 -17.24 -7.80 6.66
N ARG A 76 -17.11 -9.07 6.30
CA ARG A 76 -15.84 -9.77 6.16
C ARG A 76 -15.59 -10.29 4.76
N LEU A 77 -14.32 -10.50 4.43
CA LEU A 77 -13.84 -11.13 3.21
C LEU A 77 -13.39 -12.57 3.50
N ASP A 78 -13.84 -13.52 2.69
CA ASP A 78 -13.53 -14.95 2.86
C ASP A 78 -12.66 -15.52 1.75
N ALA A 79 -12.80 -15.02 0.52
CA ALA A 79 -12.02 -15.53 -0.60
C ALA A 79 -11.86 -14.50 -1.71
N ILE A 80 -10.72 -14.62 -2.41
CA ILE A 80 -10.45 -13.96 -3.68
C ILE A 80 -10.16 -15.07 -4.70
N TYR A 81 -10.78 -14.99 -5.87
CA TYR A 81 -10.80 -16.10 -6.82
C TYR A 81 -10.85 -15.65 -8.26
N GLY A 82 -10.44 -16.57 -9.14
CA GLY A 82 -10.62 -16.52 -10.58
C GLY A 82 -11.40 -17.74 -11.07
N ASN A 83 -12.20 -17.56 -12.10
CA ASN A 83 -12.85 -18.66 -12.81
C ASN A 83 -12.76 -18.46 -14.33
N ALA A 84 -13.31 -19.38 -15.12
CA ALA A 84 -13.19 -19.35 -16.57
C ALA A 84 -13.86 -18.11 -17.20
N ASP A 85 -14.94 -17.61 -16.60
CA ASP A 85 -15.69 -16.44 -17.08
C ASP A 85 -15.08 -15.12 -16.56
N ASN A 86 -14.58 -15.15 -15.32
CA ASN A 86 -14.01 -14.03 -14.58
C ASN A 86 -12.59 -14.41 -14.09
N PRO A 87 -11.58 -14.43 -14.98
CA PRO A 87 -10.22 -14.79 -14.60
C PRO A 87 -9.65 -13.76 -13.62
N LEU A 88 -8.87 -14.25 -12.67
CA LEU A 88 -8.15 -13.42 -11.72
C LEU A 88 -6.84 -12.95 -12.35
N LEU A 89 -6.59 -11.64 -12.25
CA LEU A 89 -5.31 -11.04 -12.54
C LEU A 89 -5.04 -9.93 -11.53
N MET A 90 -3.88 -9.96 -10.88
CA MET A 90 -3.36 -8.83 -10.10
C MET A 90 -1.89 -8.69 -10.42
N GLY A 91 -1.39 -7.51 -10.75
CA GLY A 91 0.02 -7.39 -11.08
C GLY A 91 0.47 -5.96 -11.25
N THR A 92 1.60 -5.83 -11.93
CA THR A 92 2.21 -4.57 -12.27
C THR A 92 2.52 -4.51 -13.77
N SER A 93 2.64 -3.30 -14.32
CA SER A 93 3.17 -3.07 -15.67
C SER A 93 4.68 -3.32 -15.82
N SER A 94 5.37 -3.69 -14.74
CA SER A 94 6.81 -3.99 -14.68
C SER A 94 7.03 -5.38 -14.07
N SER A 95 7.89 -5.52 -13.05
CA SER A 95 8.03 -6.75 -12.25
C SER A 95 7.80 -6.48 -10.76
N LEU A 96 7.35 -7.52 -10.05
CA LEU A 96 7.20 -7.53 -8.61
C LEU A 96 8.52 -7.95 -7.96
N TYR A 97 8.89 -7.27 -6.88
CA TYR A 97 9.98 -7.68 -6.00
C TYR A 97 9.57 -8.91 -5.21
N GLN A 98 10.45 -9.92 -5.19
CA GLN A 98 10.31 -11.14 -4.40
C GLN A 98 11.56 -11.34 -3.54
N ASN A 99 11.37 -11.49 -2.23
CA ASN A 99 12.45 -11.73 -1.29
C ASN A 99 12.77 -13.22 -1.20
N THR A 100 14.06 -13.59 -1.17
CA THR A 100 14.48 -15.00 -1.06
C THR A 100 14.04 -15.71 0.23
N PHE A 101 13.67 -14.96 1.27
CA PHE A 101 13.18 -15.49 2.55
C PHE A 101 11.66 -15.29 2.74
N GLY A 102 10.99 -14.78 1.72
CA GLY A 102 9.55 -14.56 1.73
C GLY A 102 8.81 -15.61 0.92
N GLY A 103 7.75 -15.19 0.25
CA GLY A 103 6.98 -16.06 -0.63
C GLY A 103 5.62 -15.49 -0.99
N ASP A 104 4.93 -16.24 -1.84
CA ASP A 104 3.70 -15.84 -2.54
C ASP A 104 2.55 -15.32 -1.65
N THR A 105 2.53 -15.72 -0.37
CA THR A 105 1.46 -15.37 0.57
C THR A 105 2.02 -14.83 1.88
N SER A 106 1.23 -14.01 2.57
CA SER A 106 1.56 -13.51 3.91
C SER A 106 1.86 -14.64 4.91
N ALA A 107 1.27 -15.83 4.71
CA ALA A 107 1.52 -17.00 5.55
C ALA A 107 2.96 -17.55 5.45
N SER A 108 3.72 -17.15 4.42
CA SER A 108 5.15 -17.49 4.26
C SER A 108 6.09 -16.48 4.91
N ILE A 109 5.58 -15.32 5.34
CA ILE A 109 6.40 -14.24 5.86
C ILE A 109 6.70 -14.48 7.34
N ASN A 110 7.98 -14.58 7.69
CA ASN A 110 8.44 -14.80 9.07
C ASN A 110 9.01 -13.51 9.69
N PRO A 111 8.30 -12.86 10.64
CA PRO A 111 8.75 -11.61 11.23
C PRO A 111 10.07 -11.70 12.02
N ALA A 112 10.44 -12.89 12.48
CA ALA A 112 11.70 -13.10 13.18
C ALA A 112 12.93 -12.82 12.28
N LEU A 113 12.75 -12.85 10.96
CA LEU A 113 13.80 -12.59 9.98
C LEU A 113 14.02 -11.11 9.69
N TYR A 114 13.09 -10.21 10.06
CA TYR A 114 13.17 -8.79 9.70
C TYR A 114 14.41 -8.07 10.25
N ALA A 115 14.94 -8.50 11.40
CA ALA A 115 16.14 -7.88 11.97
C ALA A 115 17.40 -8.17 11.13
N ALA A 116 17.44 -9.30 10.43
CA ALA A 116 18.54 -9.69 9.56
C ALA A 116 18.29 -9.28 8.10
N PHE A 117 17.02 -9.26 7.67
CA PHE A 117 16.61 -9.00 6.30
C PHE A 117 15.46 -7.99 6.29
N ASP A 118 15.78 -6.70 6.41
CA ASP A 118 14.76 -5.64 6.49
C ASP A 118 13.91 -5.55 5.22
N SER A 119 14.50 -5.85 4.05
CA SER A 119 13.80 -5.87 2.75
C SER A 119 12.67 -6.91 2.67
N LEU A 120 12.67 -7.94 3.54
CA LEU A 120 11.59 -8.92 3.62
C LEU A 120 10.24 -8.26 4.01
N ARG A 121 10.26 -7.15 4.74
CA ARG A 121 9.04 -6.39 5.08
C ARG A 121 8.31 -5.88 3.85
N TYR A 122 9.02 -5.75 2.73
CA TYR A 122 8.56 -5.17 1.48
C TYR A 122 8.47 -6.22 0.37
N ASP A 123 8.42 -7.51 0.74
CA ASP A 123 8.13 -8.59 -0.19
C ASP A 123 6.73 -8.42 -0.81
N SER A 124 6.53 -9.02 -2.00
CA SER A 124 5.25 -9.03 -2.69
C SER A 124 4.47 -10.31 -2.41
N TRP A 125 3.27 -10.19 -1.85
CA TRP A 125 2.45 -11.33 -1.45
C TRP A 125 0.97 -10.98 -1.43
N VAL A 126 0.12 -12.01 -1.48
CA VAL A 126 -1.33 -11.89 -1.27
C VAL A 126 -1.73 -12.32 0.14
N THR A 127 -2.88 -11.84 0.60
CA THR A 127 -3.41 -12.16 1.93
C THR A 127 -4.92 -12.05 2.00
N ILE A 128 -5.45 -12.40 3.17
CA ILE A 128 -6.71 -11.90 3.72
C ILE A 128 -6.41 -11.45 5.16
N GLY A 129 -6.29 -10.13 5.35
CA GLY A 129 -6.23 -9.44 6.65
C GLY A 129 -4.91 -9.46 7.42
N LEU A 130 -4.10 -10.52 7.33
CA LEU A 130 -2.84 -10.64 8.08
C LEU A 130 -1.59 -10.40 7.22
N GLU A 131 -0.49 -10.04 7.85
CA GLU A 131 0.75 -9.63 7.17
C GLU A 131 1.88 -10.66 7.27
N ASP A 132 1.71 -11.68 8.12
CA ASP A 132 2.74 -12.67 8.42
C ASP A 132 2.17 -14.04 8.78
N GLN A 133 3.06 -15.02 9.02
CA GLN A 133 2.70 -16.40 9.36
C GLN A 133 2.02 -16.56 10.74
N GLY A 134 1.99 -15.52 11.57
CA GLY A 134 1.47 -15.54 12.93
C GLY A 134 -0.05 -15.69 12.97
N SER A 135 -0.53 -16.88 13.35
CA SER A 135 -1.97 -17.19 13.41
C SER A 135 -2.70 -16.97 12.09
N ASN A 136 -2.00 -17.17 10.98
CA ASN A 136 -2.52 -16.96 9.65
C ASN A 136 -3.02 -18.28 9.05
N ALA A 137 -4.33 -18.35 8.82
CA ALA A 137 -5.03 -19.53 8.32
C ALA A 137 -5.23 -19.50 6.79
N LEU A 138 -4.57 -18.58 6.09
CA LEU A 138 -4.70 -18.42 4.66
C LEU A 138 -4.29 -19.69 3.91
N ALA A 139 -5.17 -20.15 3.03
CA ALA A 139 -4.93 -21.24 2.11
C ALA A 139 -5.03 -20.74 0.67
N SER A 140 -4.34 -21.41 -0.26
CA SER A 140 -4.44 -21.13 -1.69
C SER A 140 -4.43 -22.40 -2.52
N ILE A 141 -5.09 -22.36 -3.67
CA ILE A 141 -5.14 -23.45 -4.65
C ILE A 141 -5.29 -22.87 -6.06
N GLY A 142 -4.58 -23.42 -7.05
CA GLY A 142 -4.74 -23.05 -8.45
C GLY A 142 -4.34 -21.61 -8.78
N ILE A 143 -3.51 -20.97 -7.95
CA ILE A 143 -2.99 -19.62 -8.21
C ILE A 143 -1.57 -19.73 -8.78
N ASN A 144 -1.30 -18.98 -9.84
CA ASN A 144 0.03 -18.84 -10.40
C ASN A 144 0.64 -17.49 -10.00
N PHE A 145 1.77 -17.52 -9.29
CA PHE A 145 2.57 -16.35 -8.95
C PHE A 145 3.71 -16.21 -9.93
N GLY A 146 3.52 -15.31 -10.90
CA GLY A 146 4.53 -14.91 -11.88
C GLY A 146 5.42 -13.78 -11.37
N ALA A 147 6.40 -13.41 -12.20
CA ALA A 147 7.35 -12.34 -11.89
C ALA A 147 6.71 -10.94 -11.90
N ASP A 148 5.60 -10.76 -12.61
CA ASP A 148 4.90 -9.49 -12.83
C ASP A 148 3.44 -9.53 -12.35
N SER A 149 2.88 -10.73 -12.14
CA SER A 149 1.46 -10.93 -11.97
C SER A 149 1.10 -12.19 -11.20
N ILE A 150 -0.05 -12.14 -10.54
CA ILE A 150 -0.76 -13.24 -9.91
C ILE A 150 -1.95 -13.52 -10.81
N SER A 151 -2.10 -14.75 -11.29
CA SER A 151 -3.14 -15.11 -12.25
C SER A 151 -3.78 -16.46 -11.95
N SER A 152 -5.05 -16.59 -12.34
CA SER A 152 -5.80 -17.83 -12.18
C SER A 152 -7.09 -17.81 -13.02
N SER A 153 -7.50 -18.97 -13.53
CA SER A 153 -8.81 -19.17 -14.20
C SER A 153 -9.67 -20.24 -13.52
N ASP A 154 -9.23 -20.81 -12.39
CA ASP A 154 -9.92 -21.88 -11.66
C ASP A 154 -9.47 -22.01 -10.19
N GLY A 155 -8.71 -21.04 -9.69
CA GLY A 155 -8.08 -21.04 -8.38
C GLY A 155 -8.49 -19.87 -7.48
N SER A 156 -8.14 -19.99 -6.21
CA SER A 156 -8.48 -19.03 -5.16
C SER A 156 -7.44 -19.03 -4.04
N TRP A 157 -7.31 -17.90 -3.33
CA TRP A 157 -6.89 -17.91 -1.94
C TRP A 157 -8.04 -17.52 -1.02
N TYR A 158 -8.11 -18.18 0.13
CA TYR A 158 -9.28 -18.16 0.99
C TYR A 158 -8.92 -18.46 2.44
N ILE A 159 -9.88 -18.16 3.31
CA ILE A 159 -9.90 -18.52 4.72
C ILE A 159 -11.24 -19.21 5.04
N THR A 160 -11.35 -19.78 6.24
CA THR A 160 -12.60 -20.38 6.69
C THR A 160 -13.47 -19.36 7.44
N PRO A 161 -14.77 -19.64 7.62
CA PRO A 161 -15.62 -18.70 8.30
C PRO A 161 -15.29 -18.43 9.78
N ASP A 162 -14.54 -19.32 10.42
CA ASP A 162 -14.12 -19.20 11.82
C ASP A 162 -12.87 -18.33 12.00
N ASP A 163 -12.18 -17.99 10.90
CA ASP A 163 -10.96 -17.21 10.92
C ASP A 163 -11.26 -15.71 11.04
N ALA A 164 -10.88 -15.13 12.17
CA ALA A 164 -11.09 -13.72 12.46
C ALA A 164 -10.33 -12.76 11.52
N GLN A 165 -9.31 -13.25 10.81
CA GLN A 165 -8.52 -12.42 9.89
C GLN A 165 -9.32 -11.84 8.72
N GLY A 166 -10.46 -12.45 8.36
CA GLY A 166 -11.32 -11.92 7.30
C GLY A 166 -12.13 -10.70 7.70
N GLN A 167 -12.25 -10.41 9.01
CA GLN A 167 -13.04 -9.29 9.51
C GLN A 167 -12.38 -7.97 9.10
N GLU A 168 -13.19 -7.01 8.70
CA GLU A 168 -12.74 -5.68 8.36
C GLU A 168 -12.21 -4.93 9.58
N ILE A 169 -11.12 -4.19 9.39
CA ILE A 169 -10.55 -3.32 10.41
C ILE A 169 -10.59 -1.90 9.88
N GLY A 170 -11.48 -1.08 10.45
CA GLY A 170 -11.69 0.29 9.97
C GLY A 170 -12.37 0.36 8.60
N GLY A 171 -13.20 -0.64 8.26
CA GLY A 171 -13.94 -0.71 7.00
C GLY A 171 -13.11 -1.23 5.82
N ARG A 172 -11.98 -1.91 6.07
CA ARG A 172 -11.14 -2.47 5.03
C ARG A 172 -10.47 -3.78 5.46
N VAL A 173 -10.20 -4.65 4.49
CA VAL A 173 -9.42 -5.88 4.65
C VAL A 173 -8.22 -5.83 3.72
N LEU A 174 -7.01 -6.08 4.24
CA LEU A 174 -5.79 -6.16 3.41
C LEU A 174 -5.89 -7.38 2.51
N ILE A 175 -5.59 -7.22 1.21
CA ILE A 175 -5.66 -8.32 0.23
C ILE A 175 -4.32 -8.61 -0.46
N ALA A 176 -3.42 -7.63 -0.52
CA ALA A 176 -2.08 -7.81 -1.04
C ALA A 176 -1.14 -6.71 -0.57
N GLN A 177 0.15 -7.02 -0.53
CA GLN A 177 1.22 -6.03 -0.58
C GLN A 177 2.02 -6.30 -1.84
N PHE A 178 2.18 -5.29 -2.70
CA PHE A 178 3.01 -5.37 -3.89
C PHE A 178 4.10 -4.33 -3.85
N THR A 179 5.30 -4.78 -4.16
CA THR A 179 6.44 -3.92 -4.40
C THR A 179 6.82 -4.03 -5.87
N SER A 180 6.64 -2.94 -6.61
CA SER A 180 6.86 -2.90 -8.05
C SER A 180 8.16 -2.19 -8.40
N TYR A 181 8.87 -2.70 -9.40
CA TYR A 181 10.01 -2.02 -10.00
C TYR A 181 9.56 -0.92 -10.97
N GLY A 182 10.25 0.23 -10.92
CA GLY A 182 9.98 1.41 -11.74
C GLY A 182 8.95 2.33 -11.09
N TYR A 183 9.31 3.60 -10.89
CA TYR A 183 8.43 4.60 -10.28
C TYR A 183 7.23 4.99 -11.16
N ASP A 184 7.30 4.69 -12.45
CA ASP A 184 6.25 4.89 -13.44
C ASP A 184 5.40 3.64 -13.67
N SER A 185 5.71 2.54 -12.98
CA SER A 185 4.92 1.32 -13.05
C SER A 185 3.54 1.50 -12.42
N VAL A 186 2.59 0.72 -12.90
CA VAL A 186 1.18 0.78 -12.52
C VAL A 186 0.77 -0.59 -12.00
N LEU A 187 0.22 -0.65 -10.79
CA LEU A 187 -0.45 -1.83 -10.27
C LEU A 187 -1.86 -1.89 -10.85
N SER A 188 -2.22 -3.00 -11.46
CA SER A 188 -3.56 -3.16 -12.02
C SER A 188 -4.00 -4.62 -11.98
N GLY A 189 -5.31 -4.82 -12.11
CA GLY A 189 -5.87 -6.15 -12.02
C GLY A 189 -7.38 -6.17 -12.17
N SER A 190 -7.92 -7.38 -12.22
CA SER A 190 -9.34 -7.73 -12.12
C SER A 190 -9.48 -8.94 -11.22
N ILE A 191 -10.28 -8.82 -10.16
CA ILE A 191 -10.47 -9.89 -9.17
C ILE A 191 -11.94 -10.12 -8.86
N SER A 192 -12.27 -11.36 -8.51
CA SER A 192 -13.56 -11.69 -7.92
C SER A 192 -13.39 -12.01 -6.44
N MET A 193 -14.35 -11.60 -5.63
CA MET A 193 -14.31 -11.67 -4.17
C MET A 193 -15.66 -12.13 -3.63
N GLN A 194 -15.62 -12.80 -2.48
CA GLN A 194 -16.82 -13.17 -1.74
C GLN A 194 -16.56 -13.11 -0.23
N GLY A 195 -17.65 -12.94 0.51
CA GLY A 195 -17.61 -12.94 1.96
C GLY A 195 -18.98 -12.89 2.59
N LYS A 196 -19.03 -12.39 3.82
CA LYS A 196 -20.26 -12.26 4.61
C LYS A 196 -20.51 -10.85 5.08
N ASN A 197 -21.77 -10.47 5.08
CA ASN A 197 -22.26 -9.22 5.66
C ASN A 197 -22.34 -9.33 7.18
N ALA A 198 -22.50 -8.19 7.85
CA ALA A 198 -22.69 -8.13 9.30
C ALA A 198 -23.90 -8.95 9.80
N ASP A 199 -24.91 -9.15 8.95
CA ASP A 199 -26.10 -9.97 9.25
C ASP A 199 -25.90 -11.47 8.93
N GLY A 200 -24.71 -11.88 8.46
CA GLY A 200 -24.34 -13.24 8.10
C GLY A 200 -24.75 -13.69 6.69
N SER A 201 -25.47 -12.85 5.94
CA SER A 201 -25.76 -13.10 4.53
C SER A 201 -24.49 -13.03 3.68
N ASN A 202 -24.50 -13.67 2.51
CA ASN A 202 -23.34 -13.69 1.62
C ASN A 202 -23.34 -12.46 0.70
N TRP A 203 -22.15 -11.96 0.38
CA TRP A 203 -21.93 -11.00 -0.69
C TRP A 203 -20.89 -11.53 -1.67
N SER A 204 -20.95 -11.07 -2.91
CA SER A 204 -19.97 -11.36 -3.95
C SER A 204 -19.78 -10.15 -4.85
N ALA A 205 -18.55 -9.94 -5.31
CA ALA A 205 -18.20 -8.93 -6.30
C ALA A 205 -17.30 -9.58 -7.35
N GLU A 206 -17.74 -9.60 -8.61
CA GLU A 206 -17.03 -10.29 -9.69
C GLU A 206 -16.33 -9.30 -10.62
N SER A 207 -15.15 -9.68 -11.10
CA SER A 207 -14.34 -8.91 -12.08
C SER A 207 -14.22 -7.42 -11.71
N VAL A 208 -13.92 -7.15 -10.44
CA VAL A 208 -13.65 -5.81 -9.94
C VAL A 208 -12.26 -5.40 -10.37
N SER A 209 -12.19 -4.40 -11.24
CA SER A 209 -10.93 -3.86 -11.74
C SER A 209 -10.39 -2.74 -10.88
N TYR A 210 -9.06 -2.64 -10.80
CA TYR A 210 -8.37 -1.51 -10.17
C TYR A 210 -7.16 -1.08 -10.99
N GLU A 211 -6.72 0.16 -10.75
CA GLU A 211 -5.48 0.71 -11.26
C GLU A 211 -4.92 1.68 -10.20
N PHE A 212 -3.69 1.45 -9.76
CA PHE A 212 -2.98 2.29 -8.80
C PHE A 212 -1.58 2.59 -9.31
N ALA A 213 -1.20 3.86 -9.27
CA ALA A 213 0.13 4.32 -9.67
C ALA A 213 0.73 5.21 -8.57
N LEU A 214 2.06 5.27 -8.52
CA LEU A 214 2.73 6.21 -7.64
C LEU A 214 2.35 7.66 -8.05
N PRO A 215 1.78 8.47 -7.14
CA PRO A 215 1.41 9.84 -7.49
C PRO A 215 2.65 10.62 -7.94
N ALA A 216 2.55 11.28 -9.10
CA ALA A 216 3.64 12.13 -9.57
C ALA A 216 4.02 13.16 -8.48
N PRO A 217 5.31 13.40 -8.20
CA PRO A 217 5.74 14.33 -7.15
C PRO A 217 5.09 15.73 -7.21
N GLY A 218 4.64 16.16 -8.40
CA GLY A 218 3.96 17.44 -8.62
C GLY A 218 2.46 17.50 -8.26
N ALA A 219 1.76 16.36 -8.16
CA ALA A 219 0.32 16.33 -7.86
C ALA A 219 0.00 16.81 -6.43
N LEU A 220 0.92 16.57 -5.49
CA LEU A 220 0.80 17.01 -4.09
C LEU A 220 1.11 18.52 -3.92
N ALA A 221 1.99 19.07 -4.75
CA ALA A 221 2.35 20.49 -4.69
C ALA A 221 1.24 21.43 -5.21
N LEU A 222 0.44 20.97 -6.17
CA LEU A 222 -0.65 21.75 -6.76
C LEU A 222 -1.87 21.89 -5.84
N LEU A 223 -2.12 20.90 -4.98
CA LEU A 223 -3.14 20.98 -3.93
C LEU A 223 -2.77 22.02 -2.86
N GLY A 224 -1.47 22.15 -2.55
CA GLY A 224 -0.95 23.19 -1.64
C GLY A 224 -1.01 24.61 -2.22
N LEU A 225 -0.84 24.76 -3.55
CA LEU A 225 -0.91 26.07 -4.21
C LEU A 225 -2.35 26.54 -4.49
N ALA A 226 -3.30 25.63 -4.66
CA ALA A 226 -4.71 25.98 -4.84
C ALA A 226 -5.35 26.62 -3.60
N GLY A 227 -4.79 26.42 -2.39
CA GLY A 227 -5.28 27.01 -1.15
C GLY A 227 -4.96 28.51 -0.95
N PHE A 228 -4.06 29.09 -1.76
CA PHE A 228 -3.59 30.48 -1.58
C PHE A 228 -4.14 31.50 -2.59
N ALA A 229 -4.79 31.04 -3.67
CA ALA A 229 -5.33 31.92 -4.70
C ALA A 229 -6.81 32.28 -4.43
N GLY A 230 -7.10 32.96 -3.32
CA GLY A 230 -8.51 33.13 -2.94
C GLY A 230 -8.89 34.22 -1.94
N ARG A 231 -8.18 35.34 -1.77
CA ARG A 231 -8.79 36.54 -1.15
C ARG A 231 -8.04 37.86 -1.33
N ARG A 232 -8.17 38.51 -2.49
CA ARG A 232 -7.99 39.98 -2.56
C ARG A 232 -9.37 40.66 -2.51
N ARG A 233 -9.89 40.86 -1.29
CA ARG A 233 -10.95 41.83 -1.00
C ARG A 233 -10.33 43.08 -0.38
N ARG A 234 -10.47 44.23 -1.04
CA ARG A 234 -10.75 45.57 -0.45
C ARG A 234 -11.48 46.35 -1.55
N ARG A 235 -12.79 46.65 -1.48
CA ARG A 235 -13.55 47.59 -0.63
C ARG A 235 -12.98 49.02 -0.65
N ALA A 236 -13.60 49.87 -1.47
CA ALA A 236 -14.27 51.14 -1.16
C ALA A 236 -14.33 51.95 -2.47
#